data_AF-A0A6M6JK33-F1
#
_entry.id   AF-A0A6M6JK33-F1
#
_cell.length_a   1.000
_cell.length_b   1.000
_cell.length_c   1.000
_cell.angle_alpha   90.00
_cell.angle_beta   90.00
_cell.angle_gamma   90.00
#
_symmetry.space_group_name_H-M   'P 1'
#
loop_
_entity.id
_entity.type
_entity.pdbx_description
1 polymer ?
#
loop_
_entity_poly.entity_id
_entity_poly.type
_entity_poly.pdbx_seq_one_letter_code
_entity_poly.pdbx_strand_id
1 'polypeptide(L)'
;MSAAREYKDIVEGLSGAAQDLREQDAERATALGYRRVAQHDAMSEAAARAGLTRLVVAVRWEAALEMLWEESWLTLRPPPAPAPGVDPARVDELDAEATRSFEALQEAARRRRFGLRPR
;
A
#
# COMPACT_ATOMS: atom_id res chain seq x y z
N MET A 1 -27.66 28.31 54.44
CA MET A 1 -28.12 27.85 53.11
C MET A 1 -28.99 26.63 53.28
N SER A 2 -29.97 26.38 52.40
CA SER A 2 -30.81 25.18 52.46
C SER A 2 -30.19 24.07 51.61
N ALA A 3 -30.17 22.83 52.12
CA ALA A 3 -29.66 21.65 51.42
C ALA A 3 -30.29 21.45 50.02
N ALA A 4 -31.54 21.88 49.82
CA ALA A 4 -32.21 21.83 48.52
C ALA A 4 -31.57 22.76 47.47
N ARG A 5 -30.99 23.89 47.91
CA ARG A 5 -30.35 24.88 47.03
C ARG A 5 -28.96 24.38 46.61
N GLU A 6 -28.21 23.84 47.56
CA GLU A 6 -26.92 23.19 47.33
C GLU A 6 -27.04 21.98 46.39
N TYR A 7 -28.05 21.12 46.59
CA TYR A 7 -28.34 20.01 45.68
C TYR A 7 -28.61 20.49 44.24
N LYS A 8 -29.41 21.56 44.09
CA LYS A 8 -29.72 22.11 42.78
C LYS A 8 -28.44 22.59 42.07
N ASP A 9 -27.60 23.33 42.76
CA ASP A 9 -26.36 23.89 42.21
C ASP A 9 -25.41 22.76 41.74
N ILE A 10 -25.32 21.66 42.49
CA ILE A 10 -24.53 20.48 42.10
C ILE A 10 -25.09 19.81 40.84
N VAL A 11 -26.41 19.60 40.78
CA VAL A 11 -27.06 18.96 39.63
C VAL A 11 -26.93 19.83 38.37
N GLU A 12 -27.03 21.14 38.51
CA GLU A 12 -26.81 22.09 37.42
C GLU A 12 -25.37 22.03 36.90
N GLY A 13 -24.38 22.02 37.80
CA GLY A 13 -22.97 21.85 37.42
C GLY A 13 -22.67 20.52 36.72
N LEU A 14 -23.22 19.41 37.22
CA LEU A 14 -23.08 18.10 36.58
C LEU A 14 -23.73 18.05 35.19
N SER A 15 -24.89 18.69 35.04
CA SER A 15 -25.60 18.73 33.76
C SER A 15 -24.84 19.54 32.73
N GLY A 16 -24.25 20.68 33.11
CA GLY A 16 -23.38 21.48 32.25
C GLY A 16 -22.13 20.71 31.82
N ALA A 17 -21.40 20.10 32.77
CA ALA A 17 -20.22 19.30 32.45
C ALA A 17 -20.54 18.11 31.52
N ALA A 18 -21.70 17.46 31.71
CA ALA A 18 -22.15 16.39 30.83
C ALA A 18 -22.49 16.89 29.41
N GLN A 19 -23.00 18.12 29.28
CA GLN A 19 -23.26 18.73 27.98
C GLN A 19 -21.95 19.07 27.26
N ASP A 20 -21.01 19.71 27.95
CA ASP A 20 -19.69 20.05 27.40
C ASP A 20 -18.95 18.80 26.89
N LEU A 21 -19.02 17.71 27.65
CA LEU A 21 -18.42 16.43 27.26
C LEU A 21 -19.06 15.88 25.97
N ARG A 22 -20.39 15.94 25.85
CA ARG A 22 -21.10 15.47 24.64
C ARG A 22 -20.74 16.29 23.41
N GLU A 23 -20.60 17.60 23.56
CA GLU A 23 -20.19 18.50 22.48
C GLU A 23 -18.77 18.16 22.00
N GLN A 24 -17.82 18.00 22.94
CA GLN A 24 -16.45 17.57 22.62
C GLN A 24 -16.39 16.18 21.97
N ASP A 25 -17.19 15.23 22.47
CA ASP A 25 -17.26 13.88 21.90
C ASP A 25 -17.84 13.90 20.49
N ALA A 26 -18.84 14.74 20.21
CA ALA A 26 -19.42 14.89 18.88
C ALA A 26 -18.40 15.46 17.88
N GLU A 27 -17.64 16.48 18.28
CA GLU A 27 -16.54 17.04 17.48
C GLU A 27 -15.45 15.99 17.22
N ARG A 28 -15.04 15.26 18.26
CA ARG A 28 -14.02 14.23 18.15
C ARG A 28 -14.48 13.06 17.29
N ALA A 29 -15.74 12.63 17.41
CA ALA A 29 -16.33 11.59 16.59
C ALA A 29 -16.32 11.98 15.11
N THR A 30 -16.68 13.23 14.81
CA THR A 30 -16.62 13.80 13.46
C THR A 30 -15.20 13.78 12.91
N ALA A 31 -14.23 14.28 13.68
CA ALA A 31 -12.82 14.31 13.29
C ALA A 31 -12.20 12.91 13.12
N LEU A 32 -12.62 11.93 13.92
CA LEU A 32 -12.23 10.53 13.76
C LEU A 32 -12.88 9.90 12.53
N GLY A 33 -14.13 10.26 12.23
CA GLY A 33 -14.83 9.84 11.01
C GLY A 33 -14.07 10.23 9.76
N TYR A 34 -13.66 11.50 9.64
CA TYR A 34 -12.87 11.97 8.50
C TYR A 34 -11.52 11.27 8.39
N ARG A 35 -10.79 11.10 9.51
CA ARG A 35 -9.50 10.39 9.52
C ARG A 35 -9.65 8.94 9.09
N ARG A 36 -10.72 8.26 9.52
CA ARG A 36 -10.99 6.87 9.15
C ARG A 36 -11.25 6.74 7.65
N VAL A 37 -12.01 7.65 7.05
CA VAL A 37 -12.24 7.66 5.59
C VAL A 37 -10.93 7.84 4.84
N ALA A 38 -10.14 8.86 5.20
CA ALA A 38 -8.85 9.12 4.55
C ALA A 38 -7.88 7.93 4.65
N GLN A 39 -7.84 7.26 5.82
CA GLN A 39 -7.04 6.05 6.00
C GLN A 39 -7.56 4.87 5.17
N HIS A 40 -8.88 4.73 5.06
CA HIS A 40 -9.49 3.68 4.24
C HIS A 40 -9.17 3.87 2.75
N ASP A 41 -9.22 5.11 2.27
CA ASP A 41 -8.88 5.44 0.89
C ASP A 41 -7.40 5.12 0.61
N ALA A 42 -6.48 5.56 1.49
CA ALA A 42 -5.06 5.26 1.37
C ALA A 42 -4.76 3.74 1.39
N MET A 43 -5.47 2.97 2.23
CA MET A 43 -5.36 1.51 2.25
C MET A 43 -5.87 0.88 0.95
N SER A 44 -6.97 1.39 0.40
CA SER A 44 -7.56 0.88 -0.83
C SER A 44 -6.65 1.13 -2.04
N GLU A 45 -6.06 2.32 -2.13
CA GLU A 45 -5.07 2.67 -3.15
C GLU A 45 -3.82 1.78 -3.04
N ALA A 46 -3.30 1.58 -1.82
CA ALA A 46 -2.15 0.70 -1.59
C ALA A 46 -2.45 -0.75 -1.99
N ALA A 47 -3.65 -1.26 -1.68
CA ALA A 47 -4.08 -2.59 -2.07
C ALA A 47 -4.20 -2.75 -3.60
N ALA A 48 -4.78 -1.76 -4.28
CA ALA A 48 -4.87 -1.74 -5.74
C ALA A 48 -3.48 -1.74 -6.38
N ARG A 49 -2.58 -0.89 -5.90
CA ARG A 49 -1.18 -0.83 -6.35
C ARG A 49 -0.46 -2.16 -6.16
N ALA A 50 -0.58 -2.77 -4.98
CA ALA A 50 0.03 -4.08 -4.71
C ALA A 50 -0.52 -5.19 -5.62
N GLY A 51 -1.82 -5.15 -5.94
CA GLY A 51 -2.44 -6.05 -6.92
C GLY A 51 -1.83 -5.90 -8.32
N LEU A 52 -1.74 -4.66 -8.81
CA LEU A 52 -1.18 -4.36 -10.13
C LEU A 52 0.30 -4.74 -10.23
N THR A 53 1.13 -4.42 -9.23
CA THR A 53 2.55 -4.78 -9.24
C THR A 53 2.75 -6.30 -9.32
N ARG A 54 1.99 -7.08 -8.53
CA ARG A 54 2.07 -8.55 -8.60
C ARG A 54 1.68 -9.09 -9.97
N LEU A 55 0.63 -8.54 -10.57
CA LEU A 55 0.21 -8.93 -11.92
C LEU A 55 1.29 -8.60 -12.96
N VAL A 56 1.85 -7.39 -12.93
CA VAL A 56 2.91 -6.96 -13.87
C VAL A 56 4.15 -7.84 -13.73
N VAL A 57 4.58 -8.14 -12.51
CA VAL A 57 5.73 -9.03 -12.26
C VAL A 57 5.46 -10.43 -12.82
N ALA A 58 4.26 -10.99 -12.59
CA ALA A 58 3.89 -12.30 -13.13
C ALA A 58 3.88 -12.31 -14.67
N VAL A 59 3.30 -11.28 -15.30
CA VAL A 59 3.29 -11.16 -16.77
C VAL A 59 4.70 -11.03 -17.33
N ARG A 60 5.55 -10.19 -16.73
CA ARG A 60 6.96 -10.03 -17.13
C ARG A 60 7.75 -11.31 -16.96
N TRP A 61 7.47 -12.06 -15.90
CA TRP A 61 8.09 -13.36 -15.64
C TRP A 61 7.77 -14.37 -16.73
N GLU A 62 6.49 -14.56 -17.07
CA GLU A 62 6.11 -15.47 -18.16
C GLU A 62 6.69 -15.01 -19.51
N ALA A 63 6.66 -13.71 -19.80
CA ALA A 63 7.28 -13.18 -21.02
C ALA A 63 8.80 -13.43 -21.08
N ALA A 64 9.48 -13.33 -19.94
CA ALA A 64 10.90 -13.66 -19.83
C ALA A 64 11.17 -15.14 -20.10
N LEU A 65 10.33 -16.04 -19.59
CA LEU A 65 10.44 -17.47 -19.85
C LEU A 65 10.23 -17.80 -21.33
N GLU A 66 9.25 -17.18 -21.99
CA GLU A 66 9.01 -17.35 -23.43
C GLU A 66 10.21 -16.87 -24.26
N MET A 67 10.83 -15.74 -23.89
CA MET A 67 12.04 -15.25 -24.55
C MET A 67 13.24 -16.18 -24.36
N LEU A 68 13.31 -16.86 -23.22
CA LEU A 68 14.39 -17.75 -22.83
C LEU A 68 14.07 -19.22 -23.11
N TRP A 69 13.04 -19.53 -23.91
CA TRP A 69 12.59 -20.91 -24.14
C TRP A 69 13.70 -21.83 -24.66
N GLU A 70 14.62 -21.31 -25.49
CA GLU A 70 15.79 -22.05 -25.98
C GLU A 70 16.81 -22.36 -24.87
N GLU A 71 16.79 -21.64 -23.76
CA GLU A 71 17.62 -21.82 -22.57
C GLU A 71 16.91 -22.70 -21.53
N SER A 72 16.23 -23.75 -21.99
CA SER A 72 15.44 -24.67 -21.14
C SER A 72 16.25 -25.38 -20.03
N TRP A 73 17.57 -25.25 -20.05
CA TRP A 73 18.49 -25.69 -18.99
C TRP A 73 18.54 -24.74 -17.79
N LEU A 74 18.08 -23.48 -17.93
CA LEU A 74 17.98 -22.54 -16.81
C LEU A 74 16.79 -22.90 -15.92
N THR A 75 17.07 -23.21 -14.65
CA THR A 75 16.06 -23.49 -13.61
C THR A 75 15.47 -22.16 -13.11
N LEU A 76 14.62 -21.55 -13.94
CA LEU A 76 14.03 -20.26 -13.63
C LEU A 76 12.78 -20.38 -12.74
N ARG A 77 12.06 -21.50 -12.78
CA ARG A 77 10.86 -21.69 -11.95
C ARG A 77 11.20 -22.09 -10.50
N PRO A 78 10.42 -21.67 -9.50
CA PRO A 78 9.20 -20.85 -9.57
C PRO A 78 9.47 -19.33 -9.72
N PRO A 79 8.47 -18.51 -10.07
CA PRO A 79 8.62 -17.05 -10.06
C PRO A 79 9.12 -16.56 -8.68
N PRO A 80 9.88 -15.45 -8.65
CA PRO A 80 10.43 -14.92 -7.41
C PRO A 80 9.30 -14.57 -6.43
N ALA A 81 9.47 -15.03 -5.18
CA ALA A 81 8.56 -14.69 -4.10
C ALA A 81 8.75 -13.24 -3.65
N PRO A 82 7.71 -12.58 -3.10
CA PRO A 82 7.86 -11.27 -2.48
C PRO A 82 8.93 -11.28 -1.39
N ALA A 83 9.85 -10.31 -1.42
CA ALA A 83 10.87 -10.16 -0.39
C ALA A 83 10.26 -9.53 0.89
N PRO A 84 10.32 -10.18 2.06
CA PRO A 84 9.84 -9.60 3.31
C PRO A 84 10.79 -8.49 3.80
N GLY A 85 10.24 -7.50 4.51
CA GLY A 85 11.04 -6.46 5.17
C GLY A 85 11.60 -5.38 4.24
N VAL A 86 11.14 -5.31 3.00
CA VAL A 86 11.46 -4.21 2.09
C VAL A 86 10.78 -2.92 2.57
N ASP A 87 11.54 -1.83 2.56
CA ASP A 87 11.03 -0.50 2.90
C ASP A 87 9.92 -0.07 1.92
N PRO A 88 8.68 0.15 2.40
CA PRO A 88 7.57 0.61 1.55
C PRO A 88 7.84 1.94 0.84
N ALA A 89 8.72 2.79 1.38
CA ALA A 89 9.08 4.06 0.73
C ALA A 89 9.84 3.86 -0.60
N ARG A 90 10.42 2.67 -0.82
CA ARG A 90 11.21 2.35 -2.02
C ARG A 90 10.42 1.70 -3.14
N VAL A 91 9.10 1.56 -3.00
CA VAL A 91 8.27 0.84 -4.00
C VAL A 91 8.40 1.43 -5.40
N ASP A 92 8.41 2.76 -5.53
CA ASP A 92 8.59 3.44 -6.82
C ASP A 92 9.96 3.16 -7.45
N GLU A 93 11.03 3.19 -6.65
CA GLU A 93 12.39 2.89 -7.11
C GLU A 93 12.51 1.45 -7.60
N LEU A 94 11.95 0.51 -6.84
CA LEU A 94 12.00 -0.93 -7.12
C LEU A 94 11.16 -1.29 -8.35
N ASP A 95 10.00 -0.65 -8.55
CA ASP A 95 9.18 -0.86 -9.74
C ASP A 95 9.89 -0.34 -11.01
N ALA A 96 10.55 0.81 -10.90
CA ALA A 96 11.38 1.35 -11.98
C ALA A 96 12.59 0.44 -12.27
N GLU A 97 13.22 -0.13 -11.25
CA GLU A 97 14.32 -1.09 -11.39
C GLU A 97 13.87 -2.40 -12.06
N ALA A 98 12.72 -2.94 -11.66
CA ALA A 98 12.13 -4.12 -12.27
C ALA A 98 11.80 -3.88 -13.75
N THR A 99 11.33 -2.68 -14.08
CA THR A 99 11.06 -2.26 -15.46
C THR A 99 12.35 -2.21 -16.30
N ARG A 100 13.38 -1.52 -15.81
CA ARG A 100 14.69 -1.45 -16.49
C ARG A 100 15.31 -2.82 -16.70
N SER A 101 15.22 -3.70 -15.70
CA SER A 101 15.76 -5.06 -15.76
C SER A 101 15.05 -5.91 -16.81
N PHE A 102 13.72 -5.79 -16.90
CA PHE A 102 12.95 -6.47 -17.94
C PHE A 102 13.28 -5.94 -19.34
N GLU A 103 13.39 -4.63 -19.53
CA GLU A 103 13.79 -4.04 -20.81
C GLU A 103 15.18 -4.48 -21.26
N ALA A 104 16.14 -4.54 -20.32
CA ALA A 104 17.48 -5.04 -20.59
C ALA A 104 17.47 -6.51 -21.04
N LEU A 105 16.64 -7.35 -20.39
CA LEU A 105 16.45 -8.73 -20.79
C LEU A 105 15.86 -8.84 -22.21
N GLN A 106 14.82 -8.06 -22.51
CA GLN A 106 14.21 -8.03 -23.84
C GLN A 106 15.21 -7.63 -24.92
N GLU A 107 16.03 -6.62 -24.65
CA GLU A 107 17.08 -6.17 -25.57
C GLU A 107 18.15 -7.25 -25.78
N ALA A 108 18.59 -7.92 -24.72
CA ALA A 108 19.55 -9.02 -24.81
C ALA A 108 18.99 -10.19 -25.65
N ALA A 109 17.73 -10.58 -25.40
CA ALA A 109 17.04 -11.62 -26.17
C ALA A 109 16.90 -11.24 -27.66
N ARG A 110 16.51 -9.99 -27.95
CA ARG A 110 16.44 -9.47 -29.33
C ARG A 110 17.79 -9.51 -30.02
N ARG A 111 18.86 -9.01 -29.38
CA ARG A 111 20.22 -9.03 -29.96
C ARG A 111 20.70 -10.44 -30.28
N ARG A 112 20.47 -11.41 -29.38
CA ARG A 112 20.80 -12.82 -29.61
C ARG A 112 20.07 -13.37 -30.83
N ARG A 113 18.77 -13.10 -30.97
CA ARG A 113 17.97 -13.51 -32.14
C ARG A 113 18.51 -12.94 -33.46
N PHE A 114 19.11 -11.75 -33.44
CA PHE A 114 19.70 -11.09 -34.61
C PHE A 114 21.22 -11.30 -34.74
N GLY A 115 21.84 -12.15 -33.93
CA GLY A 115 23.29 -12.43 -33.98
C GLY A 115 24.18 -11.26 -33.58
N LEU A 116 23.64 -10.24 -32.90
CA LEU A 116 24.38 -9.07 -32.44
C LEU A 116 25.09 -9.38 -31.13
N ARG A 117 26.43 -9.36 -31.12
CA ARG A 117 27.24 -9.66 -29.94
C ARG A 117 27.10 -8.53 -28.90
N PRO A 118 26.93 -8.83 -27.59
CA PRO A 118 26.91 -7.80 -26.56
C PRO A 118 28.29 -7.14 -26.42
N ARG A 119 28.30 -5.82 -26.22
CA ARG A 119 29.50 -5.03 -25.88
C ARG A 119 29.73 -5.05 -24.37
#